data_AF-A0A956W9V6-F1
#
_entry.id   AF-A0A956W9V6-F1
#
_cell.length_a   1.000
_cell.length_b   1.000
_cell.length_c   1.000
_cell.angle_alpha   90.00
_cell.angle_beta   90.00
_cell.angle_gamma   90.00
#
_symmetry.space_group_name_H-M   'P 1'
#
loop_
_entity.id
_entity.type
_entity.pdbx_description
1 polymer ?
#
loop_
_entity_poly.entity_id
_entity_poly.type
_entity_poly.pdbx_seq_one_letter_code
_entity_poly.pdbx_strand_id
1 'polypeptide(L)'
;RVHEFEAREGGAIHITLHYPAGSGEAGKSGDGSDGYRARFVELEPYTRIVQAIEFESDDADYSGEMRMTVDLVEARPGTRLTIDFDNIPPGIALEDNRRGTEMSLEKLAVLVDRRAC
;
A
#
# COMPACT_ATOMS: atom_id res chain seq x y z
N ARG A 1 -2.79 12.06 -0.76
CA ARG A 1 -1.84 13.02 -0.17
C ARG A 1 -0.88 12.26 0.71
N VAL A 2 0.42 12.57 0.65
CA VAL A 2 1.43 12.06 1.57
C VAL A 2 1.66 13.11 2.64
N HIS A 3 1.50 12.72 3.91
CA HIS A 3 1.69 13.60 5.06
C HIS A 3 3.05 13.38 5.72
N GLU A 4 3.49 12.12 5.77
CA GLU A 4 4.77 11.71 6.35
C GLU A 4 5.38 10.56 5.54
N PHE A 5 6.70 10.58 5.38
CA PHE A 5 7.45 9.52 4.72
C PHE A 5 8.91 9.51 5.18
N GLU A 6 9.26 8.54 6.01
CA GLU A 6 10.62 8.32 6.49
C GLU A 6 11.16 6.99 5.95
N ALA A 7 11.89 7.02 4.83
CA ALA A 7 12.41 5.83 4.15
C ALA A 7 13.63 5.19 4.85
N ARG A 8 13.41 4.70 6.07
CA ARG A 8 14.38 3.97 6.90
C ARG A 8 13.64 2.93 7.74
N GLU A 9 14.33 1.90 8.20
CA GLU A 9 13.77 0.96 9.17
C GLU A 9 13.26 1.70 10.41
N GLY A 10 12.08 1.32 10.88
CA GLY A 10 11.35 2.00 11.95
C GLY A 10 10.72 3.34 11.56
N GLY A 11 10.93 3.83 10.33
CA GLY A 11 10.38 5.09 9.84
C GLY A 11 8.89 5.03 9.53
N ALA A 12 8.21 6.16 9.71
CA ALA A 12 6.76 6.28 9.54
C ALA A 12 6.34 6.62 8.10
N ILE A 13 5.13 6.19 7.73
CA ILE A 13 4.39 6.60 6.54
C ILE A 13 3.00 7.01 7.01
N HIS A 14 2.50 8.15 6.52
CA HIS A 14 1.12 8.56 6.73
C HIS A 14 0.56 9.11 5.42
N ILE A 15 -0.48 8.45 4.91
CA ILE A 15 -1.06 8.74 3.59
C ILE A 15 -2.58 8.75 3.71
N THR A 16 -3.21 9.71 3.02
CA THR A 16 -4.65 9.69 2.74
C THR A 16 -4.87 9.52 1.25
N LEU A 17 -5.60 8.49 0.82
CA LEU A 17 -6.05 8.31 -0.55
C LEU A 17 -7.39 9.02 -0.73
N HIS A 18 -7.56 9.75 -1.83
CA HIS A 18 -8.83 10.43 -2.13
C HIS A 18 -9.43 9.81 -3.38
N TYR A 19 -10.70 9.43 -3.28
CA TYR A 19 -11.45 8.94 -4.42
C TYR A 19 -11.98 10.12 -5.25
N PRO A 20 -12.05 9.98 -6.59
CA PRO A 20 -12.66 11.02 -7.42
C PRO A 20 -14.11 11.28 -7.00
N ALA A 21 -14.52 12.55 -7.03
CA ALA A 21 -15.91 12.92 -6.77
C ALA A 21 -16.85 12.19 -7.74
N GLY A 22 -17.92 11.60 -7.22
CA GLY A 22 -18.90 10.85 -8.01
C GLY A 22 -18.55 9.38 -8.28
N SER A 23 -17.45 8.86 -7.72
CA SER A 23 -17.12 7.42 -7.75
C SER A 23 -18.12 6.55 -6.99
N GLY A 24 -18.84 7.12 -6.02
CA GLY A 24 -19.71 6.36 -5.12
C GLY A 24 -18.95 5.59 -4.04
N GLU A 25 -17.63 5.69 -3.98
CA GLU A 25 -16.79 5.07 -2.95
C GLU A 25 -16.78 5.94 -1.71
N ALA A 26 -17.35 5.44 -0.61
CA ALA A 26 -17.37 6.14 0.67
C ALA A 26 -15.99 6.17 1.36
N GLY A 27 -15.09 5.26 0.97
CA GLY A 27 -13.83 5.01 1.66
C GLY A 27 -14.04 4.41 3.05
N LYS A 28 -12.94 3.99 3.67
CA LYS A 28 -12.89 3.38 5.01
C LYS A 28 -13.11 4.41 6.11
N SER A 29 -12.87 5.68 5.82
CA SER A 29 -13.09 6.81 6.73
C SER A 29 -14.48 7.47 6.52
N GLY A 30 -15.28 7.00 5.55
CA GLY A 30 -16.67 7.45 5.33
C GLY A 30 -16.84 8.81 4.64
N ASP A 31 -15.75 9.52 4.33
CA ASP A 31 -15.74 10.85 3.72
C ASP A 31 -15.24 10.87 2.26
N GLY A 32 -15.19 9.70 1.61
CA GLY A 32 -14.61 9.53 0.27
C GLY A 32 -13.09 9.46 0.29
N SER A 33 -12.50 9.12 1.42
CA SER A 33 -11.06 8.94 1.58
C SER A 33 -10.69 7.70 2.41
N ASP A 34 -9.47 7.24 2.20
CA ASP A 34 -8.84 6.15 2.96
C ASP A 34 -7.55 6.70 3.59
N GLY A 35 -7.57 6.95 4.89
CA GLY A 35 -6.37 7.21 5.69
C GLY A 35 -5.69 5.92 6.14
N TYR A 36 -4.37 5.87 6.11
CA TYR A 36 -3.61 4.83 6.78
C TYR A 36 -2.26 5.34 7.29
N ARG A 37 -1.79 4.69 8.36
CA ARG A 37 -0.44 4.82 8.86
C ARG A 37 0.30 3.52 8.64
N ALA A 38 1.58 3.63 8.38
CA ALA A 38 2.44 2.47 8.30
C ALA A 38 3.82 2.74 8.89
N ARG A 39 4.54 1.68 9.20
CA ARG A 39 5.94 1.73 9.61
C ARG A 39 6.74 0.72 8.79
N PHE A 40 7.92 1.12 8.34
CA PHE A 40 8.90 0.18 7.77
C PHE A 40 9.38 -0.75 8.89
N VAL A 41 8.97 -2.01 8.84
CA VAL A 41 9.46 -3.07 9.73
C VAL A 41 10.84 -3.53 9.29
N GLU A 42 11.04 -3.66 7.98
CA GLU A 42 12.29 -4.07 7.37
C GLU A 42 12.44 -3.28 6.06
N LEU A 43 13.65 -2.81 5.79
CA LEU A 43 13.96 -2.09 4.55
C LEU A 43 15.35 -2.50 4.06
N GLU A 44 15.40 -3.61 3.33
CA GLU A 44 16.62 -4.11 2.71
C GLU A 44 16.75 -3.56 1.28
N PRO A 45 17.80 -2.78 0.97
CA PRO A 45 17.97 -2.19 -0.35
C PRO A 45 17.87 -3.23 -1.47
N TYR A 46 17.02 -2.92 -2.45
CA TYR A 46 16.83 -3.70 -3.68
C TYR A 46 16.32 -5.15 -3.51
N THR A 47 15.99 -5.56 -2.29
CA THR A 47 15.67 -6.97 -1.99
C THR A 47 14.31 -7.13 -1.33
N ARG A 48 14.06 -6.42 -0.22
CA ARG A 48 12.87 -6.65 0.59
C ARG A 48 12.39 -5.38 1.29
N ILE A 49 11.07 -5.24 1.35
CA ILE A 49 10.38 -4.19 2.10
C ILE A 49 9.29 -4.87 2.92
N VAL A 50 9.27 -4.64 4.24
CA VAL A 50 8.18 -5.09 5.12
C VAL A 50 7.55 -3.87 5.77
N GLN A 51 6.23 -3.75 5.69
CA GLN A 51 5.46 -2.67 6.29
C GLN A 51 4.38 -3.23 7.23
N ALA A 52 4.27 -2.64 8.40
CA ALA A 52 3.12 -2.77 9.29
C ALA A 52 2.16 -1.62 8.99
N ILE A 53 0.89 -1.90 8.71
CA ILE A 53 -0.11 -0.95 8.20
C ILE A 53 -1.35 -0.99 9.10
N GLU A 54 -1.84 0.18 9.49
CA GLU A 54 -3.11 0.36 10.20
C GLU A 54 -3.98 1.41 9.47
N PHE A 55 -5.25 1.09 9.27
CA PHE A 55 -6.20 2.00 8.63
C PHE A 55 -6.80 2.97 9.64
N GLU A 56 -7.02 4.22 9.23
CA GLU A 56 -7.70 5.23 10.04
C GLU A 56 -9.21 5.13 9.79
N SER A 57 -9.90 4.35 10.63
CA SER A 57 -11.34 4.15 10.57
C SER A 57 -11.94 3.98 11.98
N ASP A 58 -13.15 4.49 12.17
CA ASP A 58 -13.95 4.26 13.39
C ASP A 58 -14.68 2.91 13.38
N ASP A 59 -14.71 2.23 12.23
CA ASP A 59 -15.31 0.91 12.09
C ASP A 59 -14.30 -0.18 12.47
N ALA A 60 -14.68 -0.98 13.47
CA ALA A 60 -13.85 -2.03 14.05
C ALA A 60 -13.44 -3.11 13.04
N ASP A 61 -14.19 -3.27 11.94
CA ASP A 61 -13.87 -4.25 10.91
C ASP A 61 -12.60 -3.88 10.11
N TYR A 62 -12.18 -2.61 10.14
CA TYR A 62 -10.91 -2.14 9.54
C TYR A 62 -9.76 -2.06 10.54
N SER A 63 -10.00 -2.41 11.80
CA SER A 63 -8.98 -2.34 12.85
C SER A 63 -7.98 -3.50 12.78
N GLY A 64 -6.78 -3.26 13.33
CA GLY A 64 -5.70 -4.24 13.41
C GLY A 64 -4.53 -3.93 12.46
N GLU A 65 -3.38 -4.48 12.82
CA GLU A 65 -2.15 -4.34 12.04
C GLU A 65 -2.12 -5.38 10.90
N MET A 66 -2.19 -4.89 9.67
CA MET A 66 -1.91 -5.66 8.45
C MET A 66 -0.41 -5.61 8.16
N ARG A 67 0.18 -6.73 7.74
CA ARG A 67 1.58 -6.76 7.31
C ARG A 67 1.69 -6.96 5.80
N MET A 68 2.36 -6.05 5.12
CA MET A 68 2.70 -6.17 3.70
C MET A 68 4.19 -6.50 3.56
N THR A 69 4.49 -7.57 2.84
CA THR A 69 5.86 -7.95 2.46
C THR A 69 6.00 -7.81 0.97
N VAL A 70 7.02 -7.08 0.52
CA VAL A 70 7.39 -6.92 -0.89
C VAL A 70 8.77 -7.50 -1.10
N ASP A 71 8.85 -8.51 -1.97
CA ASP A 71 10.09 -9.13 -2.39
C ASP A 71 10.43 -8.75 -3.82
N LEU A 72 11.69 -8.37 -4.04
CA LEU A 72 12.22 -8.00 -5.36
C LEU A 72 13.32 -8.98 -5.75
N VAL A 73 13.21 -9.53 -6.96
CA VAL A 73 14.20 -10.44 -7.53
C VAL A 73 14.57 -9.96 -8.94
N GLU A 74 15.87 -9.87 -9.23
CA GLU A 74 16.34 -9.57 -10.58
C GLU A 74 15.75 -10.58 -11.58
N ALA A 75 15.17 -10.06 -12.66
CA ALA A 75 14.63 -10.86 -13.75
C ALA A 75 15.01 -10.21 -15.09
N ARG A 76 15.01 -10.96 -16.19
CA ARG A 76 15.33 -10.39 -17.51
C ARG A 76 14.18 -10.64 -18.48
N PRO A 77 13.61 -9.57 -19.08
CA PRO A 77 13.82 -8.14 -18.77
C PRO A 77 13.15 -7.74 -17.43
N GLY A 78 13.80 -6.91 -16.60
CA GLY A 78 13.17 -6.18 -15.48
C GLY A 78 13.39 -6.73 -14.06
N THR A 79 12.31 -6.82 -13.28
CA THR A 79 12.34 -7.26 -11.88
C THR A 79 11.06 -8.03 -11.61
N ARG A 80 11.18 -9.21 -11.00
CA ARG A 80 10.04 -9.94 -10.49
C ARG A 80 9.74 -9.42 -9.09
N LEU A 81 8.52 -8.95 -8.90
CA LEU A 81 8.04 -8.42 -7.64
C LEU A 81 6.93 -9.34 -7.11
N THR A 82 7.00 -9.69 -5.83
CA THR A 82 5.96 -10.44 -5.11
C THR A 82 5.48 -9.60 -3.93
N ILE A 83 4.16 -9.48 -3.76
CA ILE A 83 3.55 -8.79 -2.62
C ILE A 83 2.66 -9.78 -1.88
N ASP A 84 2.96 -9.99 -0.61
CA ASP A 84 2.19 -10.80 0.31
C ASP A 84 1.58 -9.91 1.39
N PHE A 85 0.34 -10.21 1.76
CA PHE A 85 -0.40 -9.52 2.81
C PHE A 85 -0.84 -10.53 3.86
N ASP A 86 -0.39 -10.33 5.10
CA ASP A 86 -0.85 -11.06 6.27
C ASP A 86 -1.76 -10.19 7.12
N ASN A 87 -2.66 -10.83 7.88
CA ASN A 87 -3.54 -10.17 8.84
C ASN A 87 -4.39 -9.05 8.22
N ILE A 88 -4.89 -9.26 7.00
CA ILE A 88 -5.82 -8.32 6.37
C ILE A 88 -7.07 -8.18 7.27
N PRO A 89 -7.44 -6.95 7.67
CA PRO A 89 -8.64 -6.71 8.46
C PRO A 89 -9.90 -7.28 7.78
N PRO A 90 -10.87 -7.83 8.55
CA PRO A 90 -12.04 -8.50 8.01
C PRO A 90 -12.93 -7.58 7.14
N GLY A 91 -12.93 -6.28 7.39
CA GLY A 91 -13.65 -5.27 6.59
C GLY A 91 -13.07 -5.04 5.19
N ILE A 92 -11.89 -5.61 4.90
CA ILE A 92 -11.25 -5.50 3.58
C ILE A 92 -11.46 -6.80 2.81
N ALA A 93 -12.30 -6.72 1.77
CA ALA A 93 -12.44 -7.83 0.84
C ALA A 93 -11.10 -8.13 0.16
N LEU A 94 -10.70 -9.41 0.14
CA LEU A 94 -9.43 -9.84 -0.46
C LEU A 94 -9.34 -9.46 -1.95
N GLU A 95 -10.46 -9.49 -2.66
CA GLU A 95 -10.54 -9.08 -4.07
C GLU A 95 -10.24 -7.59 -4.25
N ASP A 96 -10.76 -6.74 -3.35
CA ASP A 96 -10.49 -5.31 -3.39
C ASP A 96 -9.04 -4.99 -3.06
N ASN A 97 -8.45 -5.67 -2.06
CA ASN A 97 -7.03 -5.53 -1.76
C ASN A 97 -6.15 -5.92 -2.96
N ARG A 98 -6.49 -7.04 -3.61
CA ARG A 98 -5.79 -7.50 -4.81
C ARG A 98 -5.92 -6.50 -5.95
N ARG A 99 -7.15 -6.06 -6.26
CA ARG A 99 -7.42 -5.10 -7.34
C ARG A 99 -6.72 -3.76 -7.10
N GLY A 100 -6.75 -3.25 -5.88
CA GLY A 100 -6.03 -2.02 -5.51
C GLY A 100 -4.51 -2.15 -5.66
N THR A 101 -3.96 -3.33 -5.35
CA THR A 101 -2.55 -3.66 -5.54
C THR A 101 -2.17 -3.70 -7.03
N GLU A 102 -2.97 -4.38 -7.86
CA GLU A 102 -2.78 -4.46 -9.31
C GLU A 102 -2.80 -3.06 -9.95
N MET A 103 -3.80 -2.24 -9.63
CA MET A 103 -3.89 -0.84 -10.09
C MET A 103 -2.68 0.02 -9.66
N SER A 104 -2.12 -0.25 -8.48
CA SER A 104 -0.94 0.48 -7.98
C SER A 104 0.32 0.07 -8.74
N LEU A 105 0.49 -1.23 -9.04
CA LEU A 105 1.61 -1.74 -9.82
C LEU A 105 1.56 -1.30 -11.29
N GLU A 106 0.37 -1.20 -11.90
CA GLU A 106 0.20 -0.63 -13.24
C GLU A 106 0.68 0.83 -13.29
N LYS A 107 0.32 1.65 -12.31
CA LYS A 107 0.79 3.04 -12.19
C LYS A 107 2.30 3.10 -11.97
N LEU A 108 2.85 2.18 -11.17
CA LEU A 108 4.28 2.09 -10.93
C LEU A 108 5.04 1.74 -12.22
N ALA A 109 4.56 0.77 -13.00
CA ALA A 109 5.14 0.40 -14.29
C ALA A 109 5.26 1.62 -15.22
N VAL A 110 4.17 2.38 -15.37
CA VAL A 110 4.17 3.62 -16.16
C VAL A 110 5.19 4.64 -15.63
N LEU A 111 5.34 4.77 -14.32
CA LEU A 111 6.28 5.74 -13.72
C LEU A 111 7.74 5.34 -13.95
N VAL A 112 8.08 4.06 -13.81
CA VAL A 112 9.47 3.58 -13.97
C VAL A 112 9.88 3.51 -15.44
N ASP A 113 8.96 3.14 -16.34
CA ASP A 113 9.23 3.12 -17.78
C ASP A 113 9.43 4.53 -18.32
N ARG A 114 8.68 5.53 -17.83
CA ARG A 114 8.87 6.95 -18.19
C ARG A 114 10.23 7.51 -17.73
N ARG A 115 10.83 6.92 -16.70
CA ARG A 115 12.16 7.31 -16.20
C ARG A 115 13.31 6.57 -16.91
N ALA A 116 13.00 5.57 -17.73
CA ALA A 116 13.98 4.83 -18.52
C ALA A 116 14.26 5.48 -19.89
N CYS A 117 13.65 6.63 -20.20
CA CYS A 117 13.89 7.46 -21.38
C CYS A 117 14.75 8.69 -21.07
#